data_AF-A0A0U3TWS9-F1
#
_entry.id   AF-A0A0U3TWS9-F1
#
_cell.length_a   1.000
_cell.length_b   1.000
_cell.length_c   1.000
_cell.angle_alpha   90.00
_cell.angle_beta   90.00
_cell.angle_gamma   90.00
#
_symmetry.space_group_name_H-M   'P 1'
#
loop_
_entity.id
_entity.type
_entity.pdbx_description
1 polymer ?
#
loop_
_entity_poly.entity_id
_entity_poly.type
_entity_poly.pdbx_seq_one_letter_code
_entity_poly.pdbx_strand_id
1 'polypeptide(L)'
;IWVMIFPMLMKVDFTALHQVRRHVRGIGVTLFVNWLVKPFSMALLAWIFVRHLFAPWLPAEQIDSYIAGLILLAAAPCTAMVFVWSRLSNGDPLFTLTQVAVNDAIMVVAFAPLVGLLLGIAAITVPWDTLITSVVLYIVIPVILAQVWRRSLLRRGQAVFDAAMARIGPWSIAALLLTLVLLFAFQGEAIIDQPLVIALLAVPILIQVFLNSSLAYWLNRFVGEKHNIACPSALIGASNFFDWPWP
;
A
#
# COMPACT_ATOMS: atom_id res chain seq x y z
N ILE A 1 -8.97 -0.99 12.73
CA ILE A 1 -8.03 -0.05 12.07
C ILE A 1 -6.85 0.34 12.97
N TRP A 2 -7.03 1.14 14.04
CA TRP A 2 -5.90 1.59 14.88
C TRP A 2 -5.09 0.43 15.49
N VAL A 3 -5.75 -0.59 16.03
CA VAL A 3 -5.10 -1.80 16.59
C VAL A 3 -4.27 -2.55 15.53
N MET A 4 -4.71 -2.52 14.26
CA MET A 4 -4.00 -3.15 13.15
C MET A 4 -2.75 -2.37 12.77
N ILE A 5 -2.87 -1.05 12.64
CA ILE A 5 -1.81 -0.16 12.12
C ILE A 5 -0.74 0.12 13.18
N PHE A 6 -1.14 0.23 14.45
CA PHE A 6 -0.27 0.70 15.51
C PHE A 6 1.03 -0.14 15.65
N PRO A 7 0.98 -1.49 15.65
CA PRO A 7 2.19 -2.31 15.67
C PRO A 7 3.05 -2.18 14.41
N MET A 8 2.44 -1.93 13.25
CA MET A 8 3.17 -1.71 12.00
C MET A 8 3.94 -0.39 12.06
N LEU A 9 3.30 0.70 12.47
CA LEU A 9 3.93 2.02 12.61
C LEU A 9 5.06 2.04 13.66
N MET A 10 4.93 1.22 14.71
CA MET A 10 5.99 1.03 15.69
C MET A 10 7.25 0.36 15.15
N LYS A 11 7.13 -0.45 14.08
CA LYS A 11 8.27 -1.06 13.40
C LYS A 11 9.00 -0.09 12.48
N VAL A 12 8.40 1.05 12.12
CA VAL A 12 9.03 2.06 11.28
C VAL A 12 10.21 2.67 12.03
N ASP A 13 11.43 2.35 11.54
CA ASP A 13 12.68 2.88 12.08
C ASP A 13 13.26 3.95 11.15
N PHE A 14 13.06 5.21 11.53
CA PHE A 14 13.68 6.34 10.83
C PHE A 14 15.22 6.34 10.90
N THR A 15 15.81 5.59 11.83
CA THR A 15 17.28 5.43 11.92
C THR A 15 17.79 4.45 10.88
N ALA A 16 16.98 3.44 10.51
CA ALA A 16 17.29 2.49 9.45
C ALA A 16 17.33 3.15 8.06
N LEU A 17 16.75 4.34 7.90
CA LEU A 17 16.89 5.16 6.67
C LEU A 17 18.34 5.46 6.31
N HIS A 18 19.28 5.45 7.26
CA HIS A 18 20.70 5.63 6.94
C HIS A 18 21.27 4.47 6.09
N GLN A 19 20.65 3.29 6.16
CA GLN A 19 21.03 2.11 5.38
C GLN A 19 20.55 2.16 3.93
N VAL A 20 19.66 3.11 3.58
CA VAL A 20 19.21 3.38 2.20
C VAL A 20 20.41 3.59 1.26
N ARG A 21 21.49 4.18 1.76
CA ARG A 21 22.73 4.43 1.00
C ARG A 21 23.34 3.15 0.40
N ARG A 22 23.09 1.98 0.98
CA ARG A 22 23.65 0.70 0.52
C ARG A 22 22.92 0.12 -0.70
N HIS A 23 21.65 0.50 -0.92
CA HIS A 23 20.79 -0.01 -1.99
C HIS A 23 20.05 1.10 -2.75
N VAL A 24 20.70 2.25 -2.95
CA VAL A 24 20.07 3.45 -3.54
C VAL A 24 19.45 3.20 -4.92
N ARG A 25 20.05 2.33 -5.74
CA ARG A 25 19.54 2.04 -7.09
C ARG A 25 18.25 1.24 -7.00
N GLY A 26 18.25 0.11 -6.29
CA GLY A 26 17.02 -0.68 -6.10
C GLY A 26 15.91 0.07 -5.36
N ILE A 27 16.25 0.88 -4.36
CA ILE A 27 15.28 1.71 -3.65
C ILE A 27 14.69 2.76 -4.59
N GLY A 28 15.53 3.45 -5.37
CA GLY A 28 15.08 4.44 -6.35
C GLY A 28 14.14 3.85 -7.40
N VAL A 29 14.45 2.68 -7.94
CA VAL A 29 13.57 1.97 -8.89
C VAL A 29 12.22 1.65 -8.25
N THR A 30 12.24 1.09 -7.03
CA THR A 30 11.00 0.72 -6.34
C THR A 30 10.13 1.93 -6.04
N LEU A 31 10.72 3.04 -5.61
CA LEU A 31 10.00 4.28 -5.35
C LEU A 31 9.42 4.89 -6.61
N PHE A 32 10.18 4.89 -7.71
CA PHE A 32 9.69 5.33 -9.00
C PHE A 32 8.48 4.52 -9.45
N VAL A 33 8.54 3.19 -9.34
CA VAL A 33 7.40 2.34 -9.71
C VAL A 33 6.21 2.58 -8.77
N ASN A 34 6.43 2.65 -7.46
CA ASN A 34 5.36 2.78 -6.47
C ASN A 34 4.64 4.14 -6.50
N TRP A 35 5.39 5.22 -6.62
CA TRP A 35 4.86 6.58 -6.44
C TRP A 35 4.53 7.28 -7.76
N LEU A 36 5.15 6.85 -8.86
CA LEU A 36 4.90 7.44 -10.17
C LEU A 36 4.23 6.45 -11.13
N VAL A 37 4.81 5.28 -11.39
CA VAL A 37 4.23 4.41 -12.42
C VAL A 37 2.88 3.85 -12.00
N LYS A 38 2.83 3.26 -10.81
CA LYS A 38 1.67 2.54 -10.30
C LYS A 38 0.40 3.40 -10.20
N PRO A 39 0.37 4.53 -9.46
CA PRO A 39 -0.85 5.30 -9.29
C PRO A 39 -1.33 5.96 -10.60
N PHE A 40 -0.40 6.42 -11.45
CA PHE A 40 -0.76 7.03 -12.75
C PHE A 40 -1.19 5.98 -13.78
N SER A 41 -0.51 4.83 -13.84
CA SER A 41 -0.96 3.71 -14.69
C SER A 41 -2.32 3.20 -14.25
N MET A 42 -2.64 3.18 -12.95
CA MET A 42 -3.99 2.81 -12.51
C MET A 42 -5.02 3.84 -12.93
N ALA A 43 -4.74 5.13 -12.78
CA ALA A 43 -5.67 6.16 -13.23
C ALA A 43 -5.96 6.04 -14.73
N LEU A 44 -4.92 5.77 -15.54
CA LEU A 44 -5.07 5.53 -16.97
C LEU A 44 -5.86 4.24 -17.27
N LEU A 45 -5.54 3.13 -16.60
CA LEU A 45 -6.25 1.86 -16.77
C LEU A 45 -7.71 1.98 -16.32
N ALA A 46 -7.98 2.64 -15.20
CA ALA A 46 -9.33 2.89 -14.72
C ALA A 46 -10.12 3.75 -15.73
N TRP A 47 -9.48 4.76 -16.33
CA TRP A 47 -10.11 5.56 -17.38
C TRP A 47 -10.41 4.73 -18.65
N ILE A 48 -9.44 3.97 -19.17
CA ILE A 48 -9.63 3.15 -20.38
C ILE A 48 -10.65 2.03 -20.13
N PHE A 49 -10.46 1.26 -19.07
CA PHE A 49 -11.27 0.06 -18.82
C PHE A 49 -12.62 0.41 -18.20
N VAL A 50 -12.69 1.23 -17.14
CA VAL A 50 -13.95 1.48 -16.43
C VAL A 50 -14.80 2.52 -17.15
N ARG A 51 -14.20 3.66 -17.56
CA ARG A 51 -14.96 4.77 -18.18
C ARG A 51 -15.28 4.58 -19.66
N HIS A 52 -14.50 3.78 -20.39
CA HIS A 52 -14.69 3.59 -21.83
C HIS A 52 -15.08 2.18 -22.19
N LEU A 53 -14.22 1.19 -21.92
CA LEU A 53 -14.44 -0.17 -22.37
C LEU A 53 -15.63 -0.81 -21.66
N PHE A 54 -15.72 -0.66 -20.33
CA PHE A 54 -16.69 -1.35 -19.48
C PHE A 54 -17.89 -0.50 -19.08
N ALA A 55 -17.90 0.78 -19.46
CA ALA A 55 -19.02 1.69 -19.21
C ALA A 55 -20.40 1.10 -19.57
N PRO A 56 -20.58 0.35 -20.69
CA PRO A 56 -21.89 -0.24 -21.03
C PRO A 56 -22.33 -1.37 -20.09
N TRP A 57 -21.40 -2.01 -19.38
CA TRP A 57 -21.66 -3.17 -18.51
C TRP A 57 -21.60 -2.80 -17.02
N LEU A 58 -21.32 -1.53 -16.70
CA LEU A 58 -21.22 -1.02 -15.34
C LEU A 58 -22.39 -0.07 -15.05
N PRO A 59 -22.91 -0.05 -13.80
CA PRO A 59 -23.89 0.94 -13.40
C PRO A 59 -23.31 2.35 -13.54
N ALA A 60 -23.95 3.21 -14.33
CA ALA A 60 -23.43 4.54 -14.66
C ALA A 60 -23.16 5.40 -13.41
N GLU A 61 -23.96 5.23 -12.37
CA GLU A 61 -23.83 5.96 -11.09
C GLU A 61 -22.62 5.52 -10.25
N GLN A 62 -22.07 4.32 -10.50
CA GLN A 62 -20.99 3.73 -9.69
C GLN A 62 -19.62 3.81 -10.37
N ILE A 63 -19.56 4.21 -11.65
CA ILE A 63 -18.31 4.30 -12.44
C ILE A 63 -17.27 5.16 -11.72
N ASP A 64 -17.67 6.34 -11.24
CA ASP A 64 -16.75 7.26 -10.56
C ASP A 64 -16.23 6.67 -9.24
N SER A 65 -17.10 6.00 -8.48
CA SER A 65 -16.72 5.30 -7.25
C SER A 65 -15.74 4.15 -7.50
N TYR A 66 -15.92 3.38 -8.57
CA TYR A 66 -14.99 2.32 -8.94
C TYR A 66 -13.63 2.87 -9.39
N ILE A 67 -13.61 3.96 -10.17
CA ILE A 67 -12.37 4.62 -10.58
C ILE A 67 -11.63 5.16 -9.35
N ALA A 68 -12.34 5.82 -8.43
CA ALA A 68 -11.77 6.31 -7.19
C ALA A 68 -11.19 5.16 -6.34
N GLY A 69 -11.94 4.06 -6.19
CA GLY A 69 -11.50 2.86 -5.49
C GLY A 69 -10.22 2.25 -6.08
N LEU A 70 -10.12 2.15 -7.41
CA LEU A 70 -8.93 1.66 -8.09
C LEU A 70 -7.71 2.57 -7.87
N ILE A 71 -7.89 3.89 -7.99
CA ILE A 71 -6.80 4.86 -7.76
C ILE A 71 -6.30 4.79 -6.32
N LEU A 72 -7.23 4.76 -5.35
CA LEU A 72 -6.91 4.62 -3.93
C LEU A 72 -6.15 3.32 -3.63
N LEU A 73 -6.61 2.21 -4.21
CA LEU A 73 -5.97 0.90 -4.07
C LEU A 73 -4.53 0.92 -4.61
N ALA A 74 -4.29 1.57 -5.76
CA ALA A 74 -2.97 1.65 -6.36
C ALA A 74 -2.02 2.58 -5.60
N ALA A 75 -2.54 3.68 -5.03
CA ALA A 75 -1.75 4.67 -4.29
C ALA A 75 -1.25 4.16 -2.93
N ALA A 76 -1.89 3.13 -2.36
CA ALA A 76 -1.51 2.57 -1.06
C ALA A 76 -0.44 1.45 -1.21
N PRO A 77 0.80 1.66 -0.75
CA PRO A 77 1.84 0.65 -0.81
C PRO A 77 1.63 -0.47 0.23
N CYS A 78 1.88 -1.73 -0.15
CA CYS A 78 1.84 -2.85 0.79
C CYS A 78 3.15 -3.01 1.56
N THR A 79 3.07 -3.29 2.86
CA THR A 79 4.21 -3.24 3.79
C THR A 79 4.45 -4.55 4.53
N ALA A 80 3.38 -5.27 4.90
CA ALA A 80 3.48 -6.49 5.71
C ALA A 80 3.68 -7.75 4.86
N MET A 81 2.85 -7.96 3.84
CA MET A 81 2.83 -9.20 3.05
C MET A 81 4.13 -9.41 2.26
N VAL A 82 4.73 -8.31 1.82
CA VAL A 82 6.00 -8.28 1.08
C VAL A 82 7.12 -9.01 1.82
N PHE A 83 7.20 -8.91 3.16
CA PHE A 83 8.26 -9.60 3.90
C PHE A 83 8.18 -11.12 3.78
N VAL A 84 6.97 -11.67 3.74
CA VAL A 84 6.76 -13.12 3.60
C VAL A 84 7.19 -13.55 2.20
N TRP A 85 6.69 -12.86 1.18
CA TRP A 85 7.03 -13.15 -0.22
C TRP A 85 8.52 -12.98 -0.53
N SER A 86 9.14 -11.92 0.01
CA SER A 86 10.57 -11.69 -0.11
C SER A 86 11.38 -12.80 0.55
N ARG A 87 10.94 -13.36 1.69
CA ARG A 87 11.63 -14.51 2.29
C ARG A 87 11.51 -15.75 1.42
N LEU A 88 10.33 -16.01 0.86
CA LEU A 88 10.10 -17.14 -0.03
C LEU A 88 10.93 -17.06 -1.32
N SER A 89 11.26 -15.86 -1.79
CA SER A 89 12.07 -15.64 -2.98
C SER A 89 13.57 -15.42 -2.72
N ASN A 90 14.07 -15.71 -1.51
CA ASN A 90 15.47 -15.45 -1.10
C ASN A 90 15.90 -13.99 -1.31
N GLY A 91 14.97 -13.06 -1.10
CA GLY A 91 15.22 -11.63 -1.11
C GLY A 91 16.02 -11.15 0.10
N ASP A 92 16.73 -10.04 -0.07
CA ASP A 92 17.52 -9.42 0.98
C ASP A 92 16.60 -8.82 2.07
N PRO A 93 16.66 -9.30 3.32
CA PRO A 93 15.80 -8.82 4.40
C PRO A 93 16.06 -7.35 4.76
N LEU A 94 17.30 -6.89 4.63
CA LEU A 94 17.71 -5.53 4.96
C LEU A 94 17.16 -4.55 3.92
N PHE A 95 17.26 -4.90 2.63
CA PHE A 95 16.65 -4.15 1.54
C PHE A 95 15.14 -4.04 1.74
N THR A 96 14.47 -5.16 2.00
CA THR A 96 13.02 -5.21 2.16
C THR A 96 12.56 -4.37 3.34
N LEU A 97 13.26 -4.47 4.48
CA LEU A 97 12.96 -3.67 5.66
C LEU A 97 13.13 -2.18 5.42
N THR A 98 14.25 -1.82 4.78
CA THR A 98 14.56 -0.42 4.46
C THR A 98 13.53 0.14 3.49
N GLN A 99 13.17 -0.62 2.45
CA GLN A 99 12.21 -0.18 1.44
C GLN A 99 10.80 0.00 2.02
N VAL A 100 10.36 -0.90 2.90
CA VAL A 100 9.06 -0.78 3.59
C VAL A 100 9.05 0.47 4.46
N ALA A 101 10.10 0.70 5.26
CA ALA A 101 10.20 1.89 6.11
C ALA A 101 10.20 3.20 5.29
N VAL A 102 10.87 3.22 4.13
CA VAL A 102 10.86 4.38 3.22
C VAL A 102 9.47 4.59 2.61
N ASN A 103 8.81 3.53 2.14
CA ASN A 103 7.45 3.62 1.59
C ASN A 103 6.45 4.13 2.62
N ASP A 104 6.52 3.64 3.86
CA ASP A 104 5.67 4.10 4.96
C ASP A 104 5.91 5.58 5.27
N ALA A 105 7.18 6.00 5.33
CA ALA A 105 7.52 7.40 5.58
C ALA A 105 7.00 8.33 4.48
N ILE A 106 7.16 7.94 3.21
CA ILE A 106 6.65 8.71 2.07
C ILE A 106 5.13 8.72 2.09
N MET A 107 4.47 7.62 2.44
CA MET A 107 3.01 7.53 2.50
C MET A 107 2.38 8.55 3.42
N VAL A 108 2.97 8.83 4.58
CA VAL A 108 2.45 9.84 5.52
C VAL A 108 2.32 11.23 4.88
N VAL A 109 3.20 11.56 3.93
CA VAL A 109 3.30 12.91 3.36
C VAL A 109 2.73 12.98 1.93
N ALA A 110 3.04 11.99 1.09
CA ALA A 110 2.76 12.01 -0.34
C ALA A 110 1.41 11.38 -0.70
N PHE A 111 0.82 10.54 0.16
CA PHE A 111 -0.43 9.85 -0.17
C PHE A 111 -1.59 10.84 -0.42
N ALA A 112 -1.85 11.75 0.53
CA ALA A 112 -2.97 12.68 0.43
C ALA A 112 -2.86 13.65 -0.77
N PRO A 113 -1.69 14.30 -1.03
CA PRO A 113 -1.53 15.14 -2.21
C PRO A 113 -1.67 14.36 -3.52
N LEU A 114 -1.10 13.15 -3.60
CA LEU A 114 -1.12 12.34 -4.81
C LEU A 114 -2.53 11.86 -5.17
N VAL A 115 -3.27 11.36 -4.17
CA VAL A 115 -4.66 10.94 -4.35
C VAL A 115 -5.54 12.13 -4.72
N GLY A 116 -5.38 13.27 -4.03
CA GLY A 116 -6.12 14.49 -4.35
C GLY A 116 -5.88 14.97 -5.79
N LEU A 117 -4.63 14.90 -6.26
CA LEU A 117 -4.28 15.21 -7.65
C LEU A 117 -4.95 14.26 -8.64
N LEU A 118 -4.85 12.95 -8.42
CA LEU A 118 -5.36 11.94 -9.37
C LEU A 118 -6.89 11.91 -9.42
N LEU A 119 -7.57 12.07 -8.28
CA LEU A 119 -9.04 12.19 -8.25
C LEU A 119 -9.50 13.50 -8.89
N GLY A 120 -8.76 14.60 -8.70
CA GLY A 120 -9.01 15.87 -9.38
C GLY A 120 -8.89 15.76 -10.91
N ILE A 121 -7.85 15.06 -11.40
CA ILE A 121 -7.68 14.78 -12.85
C ILE A 121 -8.83 13.90 -13.39
N ALA A 122 -9.34 12.97 -12.57
CA ALA A 122 -10.48 12.13 -12.92
C ALA A 122 -11.84 12.87 -12.90
N ALA A 123 -11.86 14.18 -12.61
CA ALA A 123 -13.04 15.03 -12.45
C ALA A 123 -14.02 14.55 -11.35
N ILE A 124 -13.50 13.81 -10.36
CA ILE A 124 -14.29 13.34 -9.22
C ILE A 124 -14.19 14.42 -8.13
N THR A 125 -15.33 14.86 -7.60
CA THR A 125 -15.37 15.86 -6.53
C THR A 125 -14.61 15.32 -5.31
N VAL A 126 -13.48 15.94 -4.98
CA VAL A 126 -12.68 15.56 -3.82
C VAL A 126 -13.26 16.23 -2.57
N PRO A 127 -13.82 15.47 -1.62
CA PRO A 127 -14.27 16.04 -0.35
C PRO A 127 -13.03 16.32 0.53
N TRP A 128 -12.41 17.48 0.34
CA TRP A 128 -11.16 17.84 1.03
C TRP A 128 -11.28 17.81 2.55
N ASP A 129 -12.43 18.20 3.09
CA ASP A 129 -12.67 18.18 4.54
C ASP A 129 -12.62 16.75 5.09
N THR A 130 -13.25 15.78 4.42
CA THR A 130 -13.25 14.39 4.85
C THR A 130 -11.90 13.73 4.58
N LEU A 131 -11.24 14.06 3.47
CA LEU A 131 -9.91 13.54 3.13
C LEU A 131 -8.87 14.00 4.15
N ILE A 132 -8.81 15.29 4.47
CA ILE A 132 -7.88 15.84 5.48
C ILE A 132 -8.18 15.26 6.86
N THR A 133 -9.46 15.24 7.26
CA THR A 133 -9.87 14.66 8.55
C THR A 133 -9.46 13.19 8.65
N SER A 134 -9.67 12.43 7.58
CA SER A 134 -9.29 11.01 7.53
C SER A 134 -7.78 10.85 7.61
N VAL A 135 -6.99 11.62 6.86
CA VAL A 135 -5.53 11.56 6.89
C VAL A 135 -5.01 11.91 8.29
N VAL A 136 -5.53 12.96 8.92
CA VAL A 136 -5.09 13.35 10.27
C VAL A 136 -5.43 12.26 11.28
N LEU A 137 -6.69 11.81 11.30
CA LEU A 137 -7.18 10.88 12.30
C LEU A 137 -6.61 9.46 12.13
N TYR A 138 -6.42 9.03 10.90
CA TYR A 138 -6.05 7.64 10.61
C TYR A 138 -4.58 7.43 10.24
N ILE A 139 -3.85 8.49 9.87
CA ILE A 139 -2.42 8.41 9.54
C ILE A 139 -1.61 9.22 10.56
N VAL A 140 -1.84 10.53 10.66
CA VAL A 140 -0.97 11.44 11.43
C VAL A 140 -0.97 11.11 12.92
N ILE A 141 -2.16 11.00 13.54
CA ILE A 141 -2.25 10.73 14.99
C ILE A 141 -1.65 9.36 15.36
N PRO A 142 -2.00 8.24 14.67
CA PRO A 142 -1.37 6.95 14.95
C PRO A 142 0.14 6.94 14.78
N VAL A 143 0.68 7.65 13.77
CA VAL A 143 2.13 7.77 13.55
C VAL A 143 2.80 8.48 14.71
N ILE A 144 2.25 9.61 15.18
CA ILE A 144 2.81 10.35 16.31
C ILE A 144 2.83 9.46 17.56
N LEU A 145 1.71 8.83 17.89
CA LEU A 145 1.59 7.96 19.06
C LEU A 145 2.56 6.77 18.99
N ALA A 146 2.66 6.12 17.82
CA ALA A 146 3.56 4.99 17.60
C ALA A 146 5.02 5.40 17.77
N GLN A 147 5.43 6.56 17.24
CA GLN A 147 6.80 7.04 17.33
C GLN A 147 7.18 7.51 18.74
N VAL A 148 6.26 8.15 19.47
CA VAL A 148 6.46 8.50 20.88
C VAL A 148 6.63 7.23 21.72
N TRP A 149 5.77 6.23 21.53
CA TRP A 149 5.84 4.98 22.29
C TRP A 149 7.10 4.16 21.93
N ARG A 150 7.45 4.07 20.64
CA ARG A 150 8.72 3.47 20.17
C ARG A 150 9.94 4.10 20.86
N ARG A 151 10.04 5.43 20.85
CA ARG A 151 11.15 6.15 21.50
C ARG A 151 11.20 5.86 23.01
N SER A 152 10.05 5.82 23.67
CA SER A 152 9.97 5.50 25.11
C SER A 152 10.46 4.08 25.42
N LEU A 153 10.10 3.10 24.59
CA LEU A 153 10.54 1.71 24.76
C LEU A 153 12.02 1.52 24.45
N LEU A 154 12.53 2.12 23.37
CA LEU A 154 13.94 2.02 23.01
C LEU A 154 14.88 2.69 24.02
N ARG A 155 14.42 3.76 24.69
CA ARG A 155 15.15 4.34 25.84
C ARG A 155 15.36 3.34 26.98
N ARG A 156 14.52 2.30 27.08
CA ARG A 156 14.63 1.22 28.06
C ARG A 156 15.44 0.02 27.54
N GLY A 157 15.93 0.08 26.30
CA GLY A 157 16.73 -0.95 25.65
C GLY A 157 16.00 -1.73 24.56
N GLN A 158 16.75 -2.27 23.60
CA GLN A 158 16.24 -3.01 22.44
C GLN A 158 15.40 -4.23 22.86
N ALA A 159 15.83 -4.97 23.88
CA ALA A 159 15.11 -6.15 24.37
C ALA A 159 13.68 -5.83 24.87
N VAL A 160 13.48 -4.65 25.47
CA VAL A 160 12.16 -4.20 25.95
C VAL A 160 11.24 -3.88 24.78
N PHE A 161 11.79 -3.25 23.73
CA PHE A 161 11.06 -3.00 22.49
C PHE A 161 10.66 -4.30 21.79
N ASP A 162 11.60 -5.25 21.65
CA ASP A 162 11.34 -6.54 21.00
C ASP A 162 10.29 -7.36 21.77
N ALA A 163 10.35 -7.37 23.10
CA ALA A 163 9.35 -8.02 23.95
C ALA A 163 7.96 -7.37 23.81
N ALA A 164 7.90 -6.04 23.73
CA ALA A 164 6.65 -5.33 23.48
C ALA A 164 6.08 -5.66 22.08
N MET A 165 6.92 -5.71 21.06
CA MET A 165 6.54 -6.11 19.68
C MET A 165 6.01 -7.54 19.62
N ALA A 166 6.64 -8.48 20.34
CA ALA A 166 6.18 -9.85 20.41
C ALA A 166 4.78 -9.96 21.04
N ARG A 167 4.45 -9.10 22.01
CA ARG A 167 3.11 -9.06 22.64
C ARG A 167 2.04 -8.41 21.78
N ILE A 168 2.34 -7.31 21.09
CA ILE A 168 1.33 -6.57 20.31
C ILE A 168 1.18 -7.10 18.87
N GLY A 169 2.16 -7.84 18.35
CA GLY A 169 2.12 -8.41 16.99
C GLY A 169 0.87 -9.26 16.70
N PRO A 170 0.51 -10.23 17.56
CA PRO A 170 -0.69 -11.05 17.38
C PRO A 170 -2.00 -10.25 17.31
N TRP A 171 -2.09 -9.12 18.02
CA TRP A 171 -3.28 -8.26 18.00
C TRP A 171 -3.48 -7.58 16.66
N SER A 172 -2.40 -7.21 15.96
CA SER A 172 -2.48 -6.66 14.61
C SER A 172 -3.06 -7.68 13.63
N ILE A 173 -2.57 -8.93 13.69
CA ILE A 173 -3.06 -10.03 12.85
C ILE A 173 -4.52 -10.35 13.19
N ALA A 174 -4.88 -10.42 14.47
CA ALA A 174 -6.25 -10.67 14.90
C ALA A 174 -7.20 -9.55 14.43
N ALA A 175 -6.79 -8.29 14.51
CA ALA A 175 -7.57 -7.15 14.03
C ALA A 175 -7.72 -7.16 12.50
N LEU A 176 -6.68 -7.56 11.76
CA LEU A 176 -6.74 -7.72 10.30
C LEU A 176 -7.71 -8.84 9.92
N LEU A 177 -7.59 -10.02 10.53
CA LEU A 177 -8.50 -11.14 10.29
C LEU A 177 -9.94 -10.80 10.66
N LEU A 178 -10.15 -10.10 11.78
CA LEU A 178 -11.48 -9.62 12.17
C LEU A 178 -12.04 -8.64 11.14
N THR A 179 -11.22 -7.71 10.64
CA THR A 179 -11.64 -6.76 9.59
C THR A 179 -12.02 -7.50 8.31
N LEU A 180 -11.26 -8.53 7.93
CA LEU A 180 -11.55 -9.37 6.77
C LEU A 180 -12.88 -10.10 6.93
N VAL A 181 -13.10 -10.73 8.09
CA VAL A 181 -14.37 -11.43 8.39
C VAL A 181 -15.54 -10.44 8.34
N LEU A 182 -15.40 -9.27 8.94
CA LEU A 182 -16.45 -8.24 8.91
C LEU A 182 -16.70 -7.71 7.49
N LEU A 183 -15.65 -7.52 6.70
CA LEU A 183 -15.77 -7.07 5.31
C LEU A 183 -16.54 -8.09 4.48
N PHE A 184 -16.21 -9.38 4.58
CA PHE A 184 -16.96 -10.43 3.88
C PHE A 184 -18.37 -10.61 4.42
N ALA A 185 -18.59 -10.41 5.73
CA ALA A 185 -19.93 -10.50 6.31
C ALA A 185 -20.83 -9.36 5.82
N PHE A 186 -20.31 -8.13 5.69
CA PHE A 186 -21.09 -6.97 5.23
C PHE A 186 -21.17 -6.85 3.71
N GLN A 187 -20.14 -7.25 2.97
CA GLN A 187 -20.10 -7.18 1.50
C GLN A 187 -20.48 -8.50 0.81
N GLY A 188 -20.85 -9.54 1.57
CA GLY A 188 -21.16 -10.86 1.03
C GLY A 188 -22.29 -10.86 -0.01
N GLU A 189 -23.37 -10.10 0.25
CA GLU A 189 -24.49 -9.96 -0.70
C GLU A 189 -24.04 -9.26 -1.99
N ALA A 190 -23.30 -8.16 -1.88
CA ALA A 190 -22.76 -7.44 -3.04
C ALA A 190 -21.82 -8.31 -3.90
N ILE A 191 -21.04 -9.21 -3.28
CA ILE A 191 -20.17 -10.15 -4.00
C ILE A 191 -21.00 -11.17 -4.81
N ILE A 192 -22.12 -11.63 -4.26
CA ILE A 192 -22.99 -12.61 -4.92
C ILE A 192 -23.82 -11.95 -6.03
N ASP A 193 -24.28 -10.72 -5.82
CA ASP A 193 -25.17 -10.02 -6.75
C ASP A 193 -24.43 -9.37 -7.93
N GLN A 194 -23.14 -9.03 -7.77
CA GLN A 194 -22.36 -8.30 -8.79
C GLN A 194 -21.08 -9.03 -9.25
N PRO A 195 -21.12 -10.33 -9.60
CA PRO A 195 -19.92 -11.08 -9.98
C PRO A 195 -19.27 -10.55 -11.27
N LEU A 196 -20.09 -10.03 -12.20
CA LEU A 196 -19.62 -9.45 -13.45
C LEU A 196 -18.80 -8.18 -13.20
N VAL A 197 -19.25 -7.31 -12.30
CA VAL A 197 -18.54 -6.07 -11.95
C VAL A 197 -17.16 -6.40 -11.37
N ILE A 198 -17.10 -7.35 -10.43
CA ILE A 198 -15.86 -7.80 -9.82
C ILE A 198 -14.90 -8.35 -10.87
N ALA A 199 -15.39 -9.19 -11.79
CA ALA A 199 -14.58 -9.75 -12.87
C ALA A 199 -14.04 -8.65 -13.79
N LEU A 200 -14.86 -7.65 -14.15
CA LEU A 200 -14.44 -6.52 -14.98
C LEU A 200 -13.38 -5.68 -14.28
N LEU A 201 -13.55 -5.35 -12.99
CA LEU A 201 -12.58 -4.58 -12.22
C LEU A 201 -11.28 -5.36 -11.95
N ALA A 202 -11.33 -6.69 -11.89
CA ALA A 202 -10.15 -7.52 -11.76
C ALA A 202 -9.21 -7.42 -12.98
N VAL A 203 -9.73 -7.17 -14.19
CA VAL A 203 -8.93 -7.06 -15.42
C VAL A 203 -7.86 -5.95 -15.32
N PRO A 204 -8.19 -4.66 -15.09
CA PRO A 204 -7.19 -3.62 -14.98
C PRO A 204 -6.25 -3.85 -13.79
N ILE A 205 -6.74 -4.40 -12.68
CA ILE A 205 -5.89 -4.73 -11.51
C ILE A 205 -4.83 -5.77 -11.89
N LEU A 206 -5.22 -6.86 -12.56
CA LEU A 206 -4.29 -7.90 -12.98
C LEU A 206 -3.24 -7.36 -13.95
N ILE A 207 -3.69 -6.62 -14.99
CA ILE A 207 -2.78 -5.98 -15.95
C ILE A 207 -1.77 -5.11 -15.20
N GLN A 208 -2.24 -4.31 -14.25
CA GLN A 208 -1.37 -3.42 -13.49
C GLN A 208 -0.38 -4.17 -12.60
N VAL A 209 -0.81 -5.24 -11.92
CA VAL A 209 0.05 -6.09 -11.09
C VAL A 209 1.18 -6.70 -11.93
N PHE A 210 0.86 -7.26 -13.10
CA PHE A 210 1.87 -7.83 -14.00
C PHE A 210 2.79 -6.75 -14.58
N LEU A 211 2.24 -5.60 -14.98
CA LEU A 211 3.00 -4.46 -15.50
C LEU A 211 4.02 -3.98 -14.46
N ASN A 212 3.56 -3.67 -13.25
CA ASN A 212 4.41 -3.11 -12.19
C ASN A 212 5.45 -4.13 -11.72
N SER A 213 5.07 -5.39 -11.53
CA SER A 213 6.00 -6.46 -11.16
C SER A 213 7.10 -6.64 -12.20
N SER A 214 6.71 -6.76 -13.47
CA SER A 214 7.66 -6.96 -14.58
C SER A 214 8.56 -5.74 -14.77
N LEU A 215 7.99 -4.54 -14.72
CA LEU A 215 8.73 -3.29 -14.87
C LEU A 215 9.72 -3.09 -13.71
N ALA A 216 9.30 -3.26 -12.46
CA ALA A 216 10.17 -3.13 -11.31
C ALA A 216 11.31 -4.15 -11.36
N TYR A 217 11.01 -5.42 -11.69
CA TYR A 217 12.04 -6.44 -11.85
C TYR A 217 13.03 -6.08 -12.96
N TRP A 218 12.52 -5.72 -14.14
CA TRP A 218 13.33 -5.38 -15.30
C TRP A 218 14.20 -4.14 -15.06
N LEU A 219 13.64 -3.07 -14.50
CA LEU A 219 14.39 -1.85 -14.16
C LEU A 219 15.51 -2.14 -13.15
N ASN A 220 15.26 -2.98 -12.15
CA ASN A 220 16.31 -3.40 -11.20
C ASN A 220 17.43 -4.16 -11.91
N ARG A 221 17.08 -5.09 -12.81
CA ARG A 221 18.09 -5.80 -13.61
C ARG A 221 18.87 -4.84 -14.52
N PHE A 222 18.21 -3.84 -15.10
CA PHE A 222 18.83 -2.82 -15.95
C PHE A 222 19.84 -1.95 -15.19
N VAL A 223 19.52 -1.54 -13.95
CA VAL A 223 20.47 -0.76 -13.10
C VAL A 223 21.57 -1.61 -12.44
N GLY A 224 21.62 -2.91 -12.78
CA GLY A 224 22.65 -3.85 -12.34
C GLY A 224 22.39 -4.52 -10.99
N GLU A 225 21.17 -4.43 -10.45
CA GLU A 225 20.83 -5.04 -9.16
C GLU A 225 20.72 -6.57 -9.28
N LYS A 226 21.11 -7.24 -8.20
CA LYS A 226 21.04 -8.69 -8.07
C LYS A 226 19.59 -9.16 -7.88
N HIS A 227 19.33 -10.43 -8.14
CA HIS A 227 17.99 -11.02 -8.01
C HIS A 227 17.40 -10.85 -6.59
N ASN A 228 18.24 -10.96 -5.56
CA ASN A 228 17.84 -10.77 -4.16
C ASN A 228 17.37 -9.34 -3.82
N ILE A 229 17.57 -8.36 -4.71
CA ILE A 229 17.05 -6.98 -4.59
C ILE A 229 15.93 -6.76 -5.62
N ALA A 230 16.13 -7.22 -6.85
CA ALA A 230 15.15 -7.11 -7.93
C ALA A 230 13.83 -7.82 -7.61
N CYS A 231 13.87 -9.00 -6.99
CA CYS A 231 12.66 -9.76 -6.66
C CYS A 231 11.83 -9.07 -5.55
N PRO A 232 12.39 -8.68 -4.40
CA PRO A 232 11.65 -7.90 -3.41
C PRO A 232 11.11 -6.58 -3.99
N SER A 233 11.89 -5.89 -4.82
CA SER A 233 11.42 -4.67 -5.49
C SER A 233 10.20 -4.92 -6.38
N ALA A 234 10.19 -6.01 -7.16
CA ALA A 234 9.07 -6.41 -7.98
C ALA A 234 7.81 -6.72 -7.16
N LEU A 235 7.98 -7.46 -6.07
CA LEU A 235 6.89 -7.78 -5.14
C LEU A 235 6.32 -6.51 -4.49
N ILE A 236 7.18 -5.56 -4.11
CA ILE A 236 6.77 -4.26 -3.55
C ILE A 236 6.03 -3.43 -4.59
N GLY A 237 6.53 -3.39 -5.83
CA GLY A 237 5.91 -2.71 -6.98
C GLY A 237 4.51 -3.22 -7.29
N ALA A 238 4.31 -4.53 -7.16
CA ALA A 238 3.06 -5.21 -7.49
C ALA A 238 2.02 -5.16 -6.36
N SER A 239 2.46 -5.07 -5.10
CA SER A 239 1.56 -5.26 -3.96
C SER A 239 0.76 -3.99 -3.63
N ASN A 240 -0.54 -4.16 -3.42
CA ASN A 240 -1.45 -3.12 -2.94
C ASN A 240 -1.81 -3.35 -1.47
N PHE A 241 -2.08 -2.28 -0.73
CA PHE A 241 -2.60 -2.40 0.63
C PHE A 241 -4.13 -2.51 0.59
N PHE A 242 -4.64 -3.74 0.67
CA PHE A 242 -6.06 -4.05 0.50
C PHE A 242 -6.91 -3.80 1.77
N ASP A 243 -6.30 -3.67 2.95
CA ASP A 243 -7.01 -3.72 4.24
C ASP A 243 -7.52 -2.36 4.74
N TRP A 244 -7.54 -1.31 3.91
CA TRP A 244 -8.16 -0.05 4.30
C TRP A 244 -9.65 -0.06 3.92
N PRO A 245 -10.59 -0.11 4.89
CA PRO A 245 -11.98 0.19 4.58
C PRO A 245 -12.06 1.68 4.25
N TRP A 246 -12.12 2.00 2.97
CA TRP A 246 -12.47 3.34 2.53
C TRP A 246 -13.99 3.48 2.66
N PRO A 247 -14.49 4.57 3.28
CA PRO A 247 -15.92 4.85 3.37
C PRO A 247 -16.55 5.07 1.99
#